data_AF-A0A928V536-F1
#
_entry.id   AF-A0A928V536-F1
#
_cell.length_a   1.000
_cell.length_b   1.000
_cell.length_c   1.000
_cell.angle_alpha   90.00
_cell.angle_beta   90.00
_cell.angle_gamma   90.00
#
_symmetry.space_group_name_H-M   'P 1'
#
loop_
_entity.id
_entity.type
_entity.pdbx_description
1 polymer ?
#
loop_
_entity_poly.entity_id
_entity_poly.type
_entity_poly.pdbx_seq_one_letter_code
_entity_poly.pdbx_strand_id
1 'polypeptide(L)'
;MRYVSVLLALLLAACDPTPGTLVLTGTVAQQQLWRYAEVTVVDSKGNQRIVETDHEGVYRFVTNGLTPPLLISAIAEGENRNCTSHESLRALCMASLVLKLKGGEANIVNVNPWTDRMVSDVAVSQGFAGPQQWVNTGVASVEDRDAVATALQHFRDGFADALREAGVAEPLAFDPVSWPIERHSVISPLLSLINHNRNYHNDSGEAGHTVLTDSEFRPIVGLYGEGAYEPLNYARASAAKDAIANADVRVFIVGDSTAANYEVLRQPRSGWGQEFQHEFKADANIKVVNGGRAGRSSRDYYNGGWFRQLESLIREGDLVILHHGHNDQNCNAARAVRGTPDVGNLCTYPNDEQGQPQFPQGKPELSFQNSLQRYITFARDKGADVLIMTPTTRVMTAERQQGTPVAHNHFTRQNAEQGYDFVGDYAATIRQLAEQENLPFIDIEQQTIDFANGLPADGWKQYWLVIDPAVNSFYANDAPGSSTNPDTTHFQEAGANVVAGLVANGIRQQPALQKVAAYLIEK
;
A
#
# COMPACT_ATOMS: atom_id res chain seq x y z
N MET A 1 43.99 -16.00 -38.53
CA MET A 1 43.42 -17.36 -38.66
C MET A 1 41.92 -17.19 -38.89
N ARG A 2 41.36 -17.83 -39.92
CA ARG A 2 40.08 -17.49 -40.57
C ARG A 2 38.87 -17.52 -39.62
N TYR A 3 38.06 -16.47 -39.68
CA TYR A 3 36.66 -16.47 -39.26
C TYR A 3 35.85 -17.37 -40.19
N VAL A 4 35.09 -18.31 -39.63
CA VAL A 4 34.02 -19.03 -40.34
C VAL A 4 32.75 -18.76 -39.55
N SER A 5 31.94 -17.86 -40.08
CA SER A 5 30.57 -17.60 -39.63
C SER A 5 29.67 -18.72 -40.12
N VAL A 6 29.09 -19.50 -39.20
CA VAL A 6 27.97 -20.39 -39.49
C VAL A 6 26.70 -19.65 -39.06
N LEU A 7 26.01 -19.04 -40.02
CA LEU A 7 24.62 -18.63 -39.86
C LEU A 7 23.77 -19.90 -39.80
N LEU A 8 23.26 -20.24 -38.62
CA LEU A 8 22.14 -21.16 -38.49
C LEU A 8 20.86 -20.33 -38.45
N ALA A 9 20.24 -20.15 -39.62
CA ALA A 9 18.89 -19.60 -39.71
C ALA A 9 17.91 -20.66 -39.19
N LEU A 10 17.50 -20.53 -37.93
CA LEU A 10 16.29 -21.22 -37.44
C LEU A 10 15.08 -20.52 -38.05
N LEU A 11 14.58 -21.11 -39.14
CA LEU A 11 13.21 -20.91 -39.61
C LEU A 11 12.26 -21.37 -38.51
N LEU A 12 11.75 -20.43 -37.72
CA LEU A 12 10.52 -20.62 -36.94
C LEU A 12 9.37 -20.75 -37.94
N ALA A 13 9.13 -21.97 -38.41
CA ALA A 13 7.86 -22.31 -38.99
C ALA A 13 6.81 -22.17 -37.87
N ALA A 14 5.97 -21.15 -37.97
CA ALA A 14 4.72 -21.10 -37.24
C ALA A 14 3.88 -22.30 -37.70
N CYS A 15 3.98 -23.41 -36.98
CA CYS A 15 3.00 -24.48 -37.10
C CYS A 15 1.67 -23.88 -36.64
N ASP A 16 0.75 -23.70 -37.58
CA ASP A 16 -0.65 -23.48 -37.24
C ASP A 16 -1.09 -24.62 -36.30
N PRO A 17 -1.73 -24.31 -35.16
CA PRO A 17 -2.16 -25.32 -34.21
C PRO A 17 -3.10 -26.31 -34.92
N THR A 18 -2.82 -27.60 -34.76
CA THR A 18 -3.71 -28.68 -35.21
C THR A 18 -5.14 -28.42 -34.75
N PRO A 19 -6.16 -28.61 -35.62
CA PRO A 19 -7.56 -28.43 -35.26
C PRO A 19 -7.90 -29.19 -33.97
N GLY A 20 -8.32 -28.46 -32.93
CA GLY A 20 -8.61 -29.01 -31.60
C GLY A 20 -7.57 -28.73 -30.51
N THR A 21 -6.44 -28.09 -30.83
CA THR A 21 -5.45 -27.69 -29.81
C THR A 21 -5.87 -26.36 -29.17
N LEU A 22 -6.17 -26.37 -27.87
CA LEU A 22 -6.50 -25.17 -27.13
C LEU A 22 -5.21 -24.45 -26.72
N VAL A 23 -5.13 -23.16 -27.08
CA VAL A 23 -3.99 -22.30 -26.74
C VAL A 23 -4.50 -21.19 -25.83
N LEU A 24 -3.81 -21.00 -24.71
CA LEU A 24 -4.02 -19.89 -23.79
C LEU A 24 -2.90 -18.89 -24.00
N THR A 25 -3.29 -17.63 -24.19
CA THR A 25 -2.39 -16.47 -24.30
C THR A 25 -2.80 -15.44 -23.26
N GLY A 26 -1.86 -14.65 -22.77
CA GLY A 26 -2.18 -13.59 -21.82
C GLY A 26 -1.06 -12.59 -21.70
N THR A 27 -1.39 -11.43 -21.16
CA THR A 27 -0.43 -10.38 -20.84
C THR A 27 -0.34 -10.22 -19.33
N VAL A 28 0.85 -10.01 -18.80
CA VAL A 28 1.05 -9.60 -17.39
C VAL A 28 1.36 -8.11 -17.36
N ALA A 29 0.51 -7.31 -16.70
CA ALA A 29 0.61 -5.85 -16.73
C ALA A 29 0.24 -5.19 -15.40
N GLN A 30 1.13 -4.35 -14.87
CA GLN A 30 0.88 -3.43 -13.75
C GLN A 30 1.62 -2.13 -14.04
N GLN A 31 0.89 -1.05 -14.36
CA GLN A 31 1.39 0.24 -14.87
C GLN A 31 2.18 0.16 -16.19
N GLN A 32 2.96 -0.90 -16.37
CA GLN A 32 3.70 -1.33 -17.54
C GLN A 32 3.60 -2.86 -17.69
N LEU A 33 4.00 -3.36 -18.87
CA LEU A 33 4.04 -4.79 -19.16
C LEU A 33 5.23 -5.44 -18.42
N TRP A 34 4.98 -6.55 -17.73
CA TRP A 34 6.02 -7.28 -17.02
C TRP A 34 6.74 -8.23 -17.97
N ARG A 35 8.01 -7.94 -18.26
CA ARG A 35 8.88 -8.81 -19.05
C ARG A 35 9.45 -9.91 -18.17
N TYR A 36 9.66 -11.09 -18.73
CA TYR A 36 10.31 -12.22 -18.05
C TYR A 36 9.71 -12.56 -16.67
N ALA A 37 8.41 -12.33 -16.52
CA ALA A 37 7.66 -12.69 -15.32
C ALA A 37 7.34 -14.18 -15.37
N GLU A 38 7.51 -14.86 -14.23
CA GLU A 38 7.12 -16.25 -14.09
C GLU A 38 5.60 -16.32 -13.96
N VAL A 39 4.95 -17.13 -14.79
CA VAL A 39 3.51 -17.34 -14.81
C VAL A 39 3.22 -18.81 -14.52
N THR A 40 2.54 -19.06 -13.41
CA THR A 40 2.09 -20.39 -13.01
C THR A 40 0.59 -20.52 -13.26
N VAL A 41 0.21 -21.50 -14.06
CA VAL A 41 -1.19 -21.88 -14.31
C VAL A 41 -1.49 -23.19 -13.63
N VAL A 42 -2.54 -23.18 -12.81
CA VAL A 42 -3.02 -24.33 -12.05
C VAL A 42 -4.46 -24.61 -12.44
N ASP A 43 -4.79 -25.88 -12.64
CA ASP A 43 -6.14 -26.32 -13.01
C ASP A 43 -6.95 -26.85 -11.81
N SER A 44 -8.19 -27.26 -12.06
CA SER A 44 -9.10 -27.75 -11.02
C SER A 44 -8.74 -29.10 -10.41
N LYS A 45 -7.72 -29.77 -10.95
CA LYS A 45 -7.20 -31.07 -10.48
C LYS A 45 -5.79 -30.94 -9.89
N GLY A 46 -5.26 -29.72 -9.82
CA GLY A 46 -3.90 -29.43 -9.35
C GLY A 46 -2.81 -29.72 -10.39
N ASN A 47 -3.15 -29.90 -11.67
CA ASN A 47 -2.15 -29.93 -12.71
C ASN A 47 -1.61 -28.52 -12.95
N GLN A 48 -0.29 -28.39 -13.04
CA GLN A 48 0.37 -27.11 -13.22
C GLN A 48 1.13 -27.00 -14.54
N ARG A 49 1.25 -25.76 -15.03
CA ARG A 49 2.17 -25.34 -16.08
C ARG A 49 2.85 -24.06 -15.63
N ILE A 50 4.16 -24.00 -15.80
CA ILE A 50 4.95 -22.79 -15.53
C ILE A 50 5.50 -22.33 -16.87
N VAL A 51 5.29 -21.07 -17.17
CA VAL A 51 5.79 -20.39 -18.36
C VAL A 51 6.33 -19.02 -17.96
N GLU A 52 6.97 -18.33 -18.89
CA GLU A 52 7.50 -17.00 -18.67
C GLU A 52 6.87 -16.04 -19.69
N THR A 53 6.68 -14.78 -19.30
CA THR A 53 6.35 -13.74 -20.29
C THR A 53 7.57 -13.40 -21.12
N ASP A 54 7.36 -13.09 -22.40
CA ASP A 54 8.41 -12.61 -23.28
C ASP A 54 8.80 -11.14 -23.01
N HIS A 55 9.67 -10.59 -23.86
CA HIS A 55 10.10 -9.19 -23.82
C HIS A 55 8.98 -8.16 -24.06
N GLU A 56 7.81 -8.61 -24.53
CA GLU A 56 6.60 -7.80 -24.69
C GLU A 56 5.62 -7.99 -23.53
N GLY A 57 5.92 -8.86 -22.57
CA GLY A 57 5.09 -9.17 -21.42
C GLY A 57 3.95 -10.15 -21.72
N VAL A 58 4.06 -10.88 -22.83
CA VAL A 58 3.07 -11.86 -23.28
C VAL A 58 3.53 -13.27 -22.94
N TYR A 59 2.63 -14.11 -22.44
CA TYR A 59 2.86 -15.54 -22.27
C TYR A 59 1.87 -16.34 -23.12
N ARG A 60 2.31 -17.52 -23.58
CA ARG A 60 1.50 -18.41 -24.43
C ARG A 60 1.86 -19.87 -24.21
N PHE A 61 0.85 -20.74 -24.10
CA PHE A 61 1.07 -22.18 -24.08
C PHE A 61 -0.15 -22.98 -24.53
N VAL A 62 0.10 -24.25 -24.88
CA VAL A 62 -0.93 -25.22 -25.22
C VAL A 62 -1.52 -25.82 -23.95
N THR A 63 -2.84 -25.74 -23.76
CA THR A 63 -3.51 -26.14 -22.51
C THR A 63 -3.74 -27.65 -22.39
N ASN A 64 -3.22 -28.46 -23.32
CA ASN A 64 -3.44 -29.91 -23.37
C ASN A 64 -3.28 -30.56 -21.98
N GLY A 65 -4.38 -31.15 -21.50
CA GLY A 65 -4.46 -31.84 -20.22
C GLY A 65 -4.91 -31.00 -19.02
N LEU A 66 -5.06 -29.68 -19.15
CA LEU A 66 -5.61 -28.83 -18.07
C LEU A 66 -7.14 -28.86 -18.06
N THR A 67 -7.72 -28.96 -16.87
CA THR A 67 -9.16 -28.98 -16.63
C THR A 67 -9.60 -27.67 -15.96
N PRO A 68 -10.37 -26.80 -16.64
CA PRO A 68 -10.89 -25.57 -16.04
C PRO A 68 -11.78 -25.83 -14.79
N PRO A 69 -11.90 -24.87 -13.87
CA PRO A 69 -11.31 -23.52 -13.88
C PRO A 69 -9.79 -23.53 -13.84
N LEU A 70 -9.17 -22.46 -14.35
CA LEU A 70 -7.72 -22.24 -14.26
C LEU A 70 -7.46 -21.00 -13.41
N LEU A 71 -6.60 -21.17 -12.41
CA LEU A 71 -6.03 -20.10 -11.61
C LEU A 71 -4.64 -19.79 -12.15
N ILE A 72 -4.42 -18.54 -12.55
CA ILE A 72 -3.17 -18.06 -13.10
C ILE A 72 -2.56 -17.13 -12.05
N SER A 73 -1.29 -17.31 -11.74
CA SER A 73 -0.53 -16.39 -10.91
C SER A 73 0.73 -15.95 -11.64
N ALA A 74 1.14 -14.70 -11.42
CA ALA A 74 2.37 -14.15 -11.98
C ALA A 74 3.23 -13.56 -10.85
N ILE A 75 4.54 -13.78 -10.94
CA ILE A 75 5.55 -13.18 -10.09
C ILE A 75 6.47 -12.34 -10.98
N ALA A 76 6.69 -11.08 -10.62
CA ALA A 76 7.58 -10.20 -11.38
C ALA A 76 9.01 -10.78 -11.48
N GLU A 77 9.73 -10.36 -12.52
CA GLU A 77 11.15 -10.70 -12.70
C GLU A 77 11.98 -10.36 -11.45
N GLY A 78 12.91 -11.24 -11.09
CA GLY A 78 13.80 -11.07 -9.94
C GLY A 78 14.06 -12.37 -9.18
N GLU A 79 14.99 -12.34 -8.23
CA GLU A 79 15.33 -13.52 -7.41
C GLU A 79 14.31 -13.79 -6.30
N ASN A 80 13.59 -12.76 -5.86
CA ASN A 80 12.61 -12.87 -4.81
C ASN A 80 11.31 -13.50 -5.32
N ARG A 81 10.91 -14.61 -4.72
CA ARG A 81 9.66 -15.35 -5.03
C ARG A 81 8.65 -15.35 -3.88
N ASN A 82 8.92 -14.64 -2.78
CA ASN A 82 8.02 -14.63 -1.62
C ASN A 82 6.80 -13.73 -1.84
N CYS A 83 5.66 -14.33 -2.18
CA CYS A 83 4.39 -13.61 -2.31
C CYS A 83 3.53 -13.61 -1.03
N THR A 84 3.91 -14.38 -0.01
CA THR A 84 3.02 -14.72 1.12
C THR A 84 3.39 -13.97 2.39
N SER A 85 4.60 -14.16 2.93
CA SER A 85 4.98 -13.54 4.20
C SER A 85 5.59 -12.16 3.95
N HIS A 86 5.53 -11.27 4.94
CA HIS A 86 6.22 -9.98 4.89
C HIS A 86 7.28 -9.86 5.99
N GLU A 87 7.89 -11.01 6.36
CA GLU A 87 9.09 -11.02 7.21
C GLU A 87 10.28 -10.35 6.52
N SER A 88 10.32 -10.48 5.20
CA SER A 88 11.18 -9.78 4.25
C SER A 88 10.33 -9.01 3.24
N LEU A 89 10.98 -8.21 2.38
CA LEU A 89 10.31 -7.60 1.24
C LEU A 89 9.59 -8.66 0.39
N ARG A 90 8.29 -8.47 0.14
CA ARG A 90 7.50 -9.35 -0.72
C ARG A 90 7.85 -9.18 -2.18
N ALA A 91 7.70 -10.23 -2.98
CA ALA A 91 7.69 -10.11 -4.43
C ALA A 91 6.41 -9.39 -4.91
N LEU A 92 6.45 -8.82 -6.11
CA LEU A 92 5.24 -8.32 -6.77
C LEU A 92 4.53 -9.51 -7.39
N CYS A 93 3.31 -9.79 -6.92
CA CYS A 93 2.54 -10.94 -7.33
C CYS A 93 1.09 -10.55 -7.64
N MET A 94 0.55 -11.11 -8.70
CA MET A 94 -0.83 -10.90 -9.15
C MET A 94 -1.44 -12.22 -9.59
N ALA A 95 -2.76 -12.31 -9.58
CA ALA A 95 -3.50 -13.48 -10.01
C ALA A 95 -4.63 -13.15 -11.01
N SER A 96 -5.11 -14.18 -11.69
CA SER A 96 -6.26 -14.14 -12.59
C SER A 96 -6.98 -15.49 -12.58
N LEU A 97 -8.25 -15.49 -12.93
CA LEU A 97 -9.10 -16.69 -12.89
C LEU A 97 -9.93 -16.78 -14.16
N VAL A 98 -9.94 -17.96 -14.78
CA VAL A 98 -10.84 -18.26 -15.90
C VAL A 98 -11.63 -19.54 -15.61
N LEU A 99 -12.95 -19.49 -15.75
CA LEU A 99 -13.81 -20.62 -15.38
C LEU A 99 -13.92 -21.68 -16.48
N LYS A 100 -13.78 -21.28 -17.75
CA LYS A 100 -13.97 -22.13 -18.91
C LYS A 100 -13.06 -21.68 -20.05
N LEU A 101 -12.58 -22.63 -20.84
CA LEU A 101 -11.90 -22.35 -22.11
C LEU A 101 -12.89 -22.46 -23.27
N LYS A 102 -12.76 -21.57 -24.25
CA LYS A 102 -13.51 -21.57 -25.50
C LYS A 102 -12.82 -22.46 -26.53
N GLY A 103 -13.59 -23.32 -27.20
CA GLY A 103 -13.12 -24.13 -28.33
C GLY A 103 -13.13 -23.36 -29.64
N GLY A 104 -12.09 -23.52 -30.46
CA GLY A 104 -12.02 -22.90 -31.80
C GLY A 104 -11.68 -21.40 -31.83
N GLU A 105 -11.47 -20.78 -30.67
CA GLU A 105 -11.10 -19.37 -30.52
C GLU A 105 -9.82 -19.20 -29.67
N ALA A 106 -9.19 -18.04 -29.74
CA ALA A 106 -8.11 -17.68 -28.84
C ALA A 106 -8.63 -17.52 -27.40
N ASN A 107 -7.95 -18.15 -26.43
CA ASN A 107 -8.25 -17.98 -25.02
C ASN A 107 -7.30 -16.93 -24.43
N ILE A 108 -7.80 -15.72 -24.21
CA ILE A 108 -7.05 -14.63 -23.55
C ILE A 108 -7.32 -14.70 -22.05
N VAL A 109 -6.26 -14.70 -21.26
CA VAL A 109 -6.31 -14.59 -19.79
C VAL A 109 -5.21 -13.65 -19.34
N ASN A 110 -5.53 -12.40 -19.06
CA ASN A 110 -4.54 -11.44 -18.58
C ASN A 110 -4.35 -11.56 -17.07
N VAL A 111 -3.18 -11.13 -16.59
CA VAL A 111 -2.89 -10.95 -15.17
C VAL A 111 -2.55 -9.48 -14.93
N ASN A 112 -3.39 -8.79 -14.18
CA ASN A 112 -3.26 -7.35 -13.91
C ASN A 112 -3.91 -6.98 -12.56
N PRO A 113 -3.79 -5.72 -12.08
CA PRO A 113 -4.39 -5.30 -10.82
C PRO A 113 -5.89 -5.59 -10.68
N TRP A 114 -6.66 -5.50 -11.77
CA TRP A 114 -8.09 -5.78 -11.76
C TRP A 114 -8.39 -7.26 -11.61
N THR A 115 -7.68 -8.12 -12.35
CA THR A 115 -7.87 -9.57 -12.21
C THR A 115 -7.41 -10.05 -10.83
N ASP A 116 -6.34 -9.47 -10.27
CA ASP A 116 -5.88 -9.81 -8.93
C ASP A 116 -6.91 -9.44 -7.87
N ARG A 117 -7.53 -8.26 -8.03
CA ARG A 117 -8.64 -7.82 -7.19
C ARG A 117 -9.85 -8.73 -7.31
N MET A 118 -10.19 -9.21 -8.51
CA MET A 118 -11.30 -10.16 -8.69
C MET A 118 -11.00 -11.52 -8.06
N VAL A 119 -9.78 -12.05 -8.24
CA VAL A 119 -9.35 -13.28 -7.56
C VAL A 119 -9.38 -13.10 -6.05
N SER A 120 -9.01 -11.93 -5.55
CA SER A 120 -9.06 -11.59 -4.14
C SER A 120 -10.49 -11.66 -3.57
N ASP A 121 -11.49 -11.13 -4.29
CA ASP A 121 -12.91 -11.24 -3.89
C ASP A 121 -13.35 -12.72 -3.80
N VAL A 122 -13.03 -13.49 -4.84
CA VAL A 122 -13.40 -14.91 -4.93
C VAL A 122 -12.66 -15.76 -3.89
N ALA A 123 -11.43 -15.40 -3.55
CA ALA A 123 -10.68 -16.08 -2.50
C ALA A 123 -11.33 -15.84 -1.12
N VAL A 124 -11.68 -14.59 -0.81
CA VAL A 124 -12.33 -14.24 0.46
C VAL A 124 -13.70 -14.88 0.59
N SER A 125 -14.51 -14.93 -0.47
CA SER A 125 -15.82 -15.60 -0.43
C SER A 125 -15.74 -17.10 -0.12
N GLN A 126 -14.56 -17.71 -0.29
CA GLN A 126 -14.27 -19.11 -0.01
C GLN A 126 -13.49 -19.30 1.31
N GLY A 127 -13.31 -18.24 2.10
CA GLY A 127 -12.67 -18.29 3.42
C GLY A 127 -11.15 -18.11 3.44
N PHE A 128 -10.54 -17.73 2.31
CA PHE A 128 -9.12 -17.35 2.30
C PHE A 128 -8.92 -15.90 2.75
N ALA A 129 -7.76 -15.61 3.33
CA ALA A 129 -7.38 -14.24 3.72
C ALA A 129 -7.16 -13.29 2.52
N GLY A 130 -6.92 -13.85 1.33
CA GLY A 130 -6.60 -13.13 0.11
C GLY A 130 -6.24 -14.09 -1.02
N PRO A 131 -5.88 -13.55 -2.20
CA PRO A 131 -5.64 -14.35 -3.39
C PRO A 131 -4.41 -15.25 -3.26
N GLN A 132 -3.41 -14.87 -2.47
CA GLN A 132 -2.17 -15.64 -2.38
C GLN A 132 -2.37 -16.98 -1.65
N GLN A 133 -3.19 -17.02 -0.61
CA GLN A 133 -3.48 -18.27 0.10
C GLN A 133 -4.15 -19.27 -0.83
N TRP A 134 -5.06 -18.79 -1.68
CA TRP A 134 -5.68 -19.64 -2.68
C TRP A 134 -4.67 -20.11 -3.73
N VAL A 135 -3.82 -19.23 -4.26
CA VAL A 135 -2.74 -19.62 -5.19
C VAL A 135 -1.84 -20.71 -4.58
N ASN A 136 -1.52 -20.59 -3.29
CA ASN A 136 -0.67 -21.53 -2.57
C ASN A 136 -1.29 -22.93 -2.39
N THR A 137 -2.61 -23.10 -2.53
CA THR A 137 -3.22 -24.44 -2.46
C THR A 137 -2.82 -25.33 -3.64
N GLY A 138 -2.37 -24.72 -4.74
CA GLY A 138 -2.04 -25.44 -5.96
C GLY A 138 -3.25 -26.13 -6.60
N VAL A 139 -4.48 -25.67 -6.33
CA VAL A 139 -5.70 -26.16 -6.98
C VAL A 139 -6.67 -25.00 -7.28
N ALA A 140 -7.11 -24.90 -8.53
CA ALA A 140 -8.17 -23.97 -8.92
C ALA A 140 -9.55 -24.56 -8.58
N SER A 141 -9.98 -24.45 -7.33
CA SER A 141 -11.34 -24.77 -6.91
C SER A 141 -12.17 -23.50 -6.76
N VAL A 142 -13.34 -23.45 -7.39
CA VAL A 142 -14.31 -22.36 -7.22
C VAL A 142 -15.59 -22.97 -6.69
N GLU A 143 -15.81 -22.79 -5.38
CA GLU A 143 -16.98 -23.30 -4.66
C GLU A 143 -18.24 -22.49 -5.00
N ASP A 144 -18.12 -21.16 -4.93
CA ASP A 144 -19.18 -20.23 -5.30
C ASP A 144 -18.86 -19.57 -6.66
N ARG A 145 -19.62 -19.95 -7.69
CA ARG A 145 -19.47 -19.35 -9.02
C ARG A 145 -20.11 -17.98 -9.12
N ASP A 146 -21.09 -17.67 -8.28
CA ASP A 146 -21.73 -16.36 -8.26
C ASP A 146 -20.76 -15.31 -7.70
N ALA A 147 -19.84 -15.70 -6.82
CA ALA A 147 -18.75 -14.84 -6.36
C ALA A 147 -17.89 -14.27 -7.51
N VAL A 148 -17.68 -15.03 -8.60
CA VAL A 148 -16.94 -14.54 -9.78
C VAL A 148 -17.73 -13.46 -10.52
N ALA A 149 -19.04 -13.63 -10.64
CA ALA A 149 -19.92 -12.63 -11.25
C ALA A 149 -20.01 -11.36 -10.38
N THR A 150 -20.10 -11.52 -9.06
CA THR A 150 -20.05 -10.43 -8.08
C THR A 150 -18.74 -9.66 -8.15
N ALA A 151 -17.59 -10.35 -8.21
CA ALA A 151 -16.28 -9.73 -8.35
C ALA A 151 -16.15 -8.93 -9.67
N LEU A 152 -16.71 -9.44 -10.77
CA LEU A 152 -16.76 -8.70 -12.03
C LEU A 152 -17.69 -7.47 -11.94
N GLN A 153 -18.81 -7.58 -11.24
CA GLN A 153 -19.72 -6.45 -11.03
C GLN A 153 -19.04 -5.36 -10.20
N HIS A 154 -18.38 -5.73 -9.11
CA HIS A 154 -17.56 -4.86 -8.29
C HIS A 154 -16.50 -4.10 -9.11
N PHE A 155 -15.77 -4.81 -9.99
CA PHE A 155 -14.85 -4.17 -10.92
C PHE A 155 -15.57 -3.13 -11.81
N ARG A 156 -16.74 -3.45 -12.36
CA ARG A 156 -17.52 -2.51 -13.19
C ARG A 156 -17.95 -1.29 -12.39
N ASP A 157 -18.41 -1.47 -11.16
CA ASP A 157 -18.81 -0.36 -10.28
C ASP A 157 -17.63 0.58 -10.00
N GLY A 158 -16.41 0.03 -9.87
CA GLY A 158 -15.20 0.81 -9.64
C GLY A 158 -14.58 1.48 -10.88
N PHE A 159 -14.80 0.94 -12.09
CA PHE A 159 -14.00 1.33 -13.27
C PHE A 159 -14.80 1.64 -14.54
N ALA A 160 -16.12 1.39 -14.60
CA ALA A 160 -16.89 1.57 -15.84
C ALA A 160 -16.88 3.03 -16.34
N ASP A 161 -16.93 4.01 -15.43
CA ASP A 161 -16.89 5.43 -15.80
C ASP A 161 -15.50 5.81 -16.33
N ALA A 162 -14.43 5.38 -15.65
CA ALA A 162 -13.05 5.60 -16.12
C ALA A 162 -12.78 4.93 -17.48
N LEU A 163 -13.30 3.72 -17.70
CA LEU A 163 -13.23 3.04 -18.99
C LEU A 163 -13.92 3.83 -20.10
N ARG A 164 -15.12 4.37 -19.82
CA ARG A 164 -15.87 5.21 -20.75
C ARG A 164 -15.09 6.47 -21.11
N GLU A 165 -14.55 7.16 -20.11
CA GLU A 165 -13.74 8.37 -20.29
C GLU A 165 -12.45 8.11 -21.08
N ALA A 166 -11.84 6.94 -20.89
CA ALA A 166 -10.67 6.50 -21.67
C ALA A 166 -11.00 6.04 -23.10
N GLY A 167 -12.28 6.03 -23.50
CA GLY A 167 -12.72 5.71 -24.85
C GLY A 167 -13.16 4.27 -25.10
N VAL A 168 -13.40 3.47 -24.05
CA VAL A 168 -14.02 2.13 -24.19
C VAL A 168 -15.51 2.31 -24.47
N ALA A 169 -15.95 1.90 -25.67
CA ALA A 169 -17.32 2.13 -26.15
C ALA A 169 -18.39 1.41 -25.29
N GLU A 170 -18.11 0.17 -24.88
CA GLU A 170 -19.01 -0.65 -24.05
C GLU A 170 -18.33 -1.04 -22.74
N PRO A 171 -18.21 -0.12 -21.76
CA PRO A 171 -17.45 -0.37 -20.53
C PRO A 171 -18.02 -1.52 -19.69
N LEU A 172 -19.33 -1.81 -19.80
CA LEU A 172 -19.95 -2.94 -19.12
C LEU A 172 -19.67 -4.29 -19.81
N ALA A 173 -19.32 -4.28 -21.10
CA ALA A 173 -18.88 -5.48 -21.81
C ALA A 173 -17.38 -5.77 -21.61
N PHE A 174 -16.64 -4.81 -21.02
CA PHE A 174 -15.23 -4.98 -20.70
C PHE A 174 -15.03 -6.07 -19.64
N ASP A 175 -14.15 -7.03 -19.95
CA ASP A 175 -13.72 -8.08 -19.04
C ASP A 175 -12.19 -8.00 -18.89
N PRO A 176 -11.66 -7.63 -17.71
CA PRO A 176 -10.23 -7.45 -17.51
C PRO A 176 -9.43 -8.75 -17.68
N VAL A 177 -10.08 -9.91 -17.61
CA VAL A 177 -9.46 -11.22 -17.84
C VAL A 177 -9.25 -11.45 -19.33
N SER A 178 -10.24 -11.19 -20.18
CA SER A 178 -10.23 -11.63 -21.57
C SER A 178 -10.05 -10.51 -22.61
N TRP A 179 -10.06 -9.25 -22.18
CA TRP A 179 -9.86 -8.11 -23.08
C TRP A 179 -8.43 -8.07 -23.65
N PRO A 180 -8.22 -7.91 -24.96
CA PRO A 180 -6.87 -7.80 -25.52
C PRO A 180 -6.10 -6.59 -24.95
N ILE A 181 -4.97 -6.82 -24.30
CA ILE A 181 -4.09 -5.75 -23.77
C ILE A 181 -2.81 -5.70 -24.60
N GLU A 182 -2.69 -4.62 -25.36
CA GLU A 182 -1.50 -4.28 -26.15
C GLU A 182 -0.80 -3.05 -25.55
N ARG A 183 0.49 -2.85 -25.87
CA ARG A 183 1.33 -1.77 -25.32
C ARG A 183 0.74 -0.36 -25.48
N HIS A 184 0.00 -0.11 -26.55
CA HIS A 184 -0.61 1.18 -26.87
C HIS A 184 -2.14 1.11 -26.92
N SER A 185 -2.73 0.15 -26.21
CA SER A 185 -4.18 0.03 -26.10
C SER A 185 -4.77 1.18 -25.28
N VAL A 186 -6.08 1.42 -25.44
CA VAL A 186 -6.86 2.37 -24.62
C VAL A 186 -6.81 2.06 -23.11
N ILE A 187 -6.33 0.87 -22.75
CA ILE A 187 -6.24 0.35 -21.39
C ILE A 187 -4.93 0.72 -20.70
N SER A 188 -3.84 0.89 -21.46
CA SER A 188 -2.51 1.20 -20.90
C SER A 188 -2.52 2.49 -20.06
N PRO A 189 -3.15 3.61 -20.49
CA PRO A 189 -3.27 4.79 -19.65
C PRO A 189 -3.98 4.51 -18.33
N LEU A 190 -5.10 3.77 -18.34
CA LEU A 190 -5.86 3.42 -17.14
C LEU A 190 -5.06 2.58 -16.15
N LEU A 191 -4.42 1.51 -16.62
CA LEU A 191 -3.55 0.68 -15.76
C LEU A 191 -2.41 1.49 -15.15
N SER A 192 -1.95 2.52 -15.85
CA SER A 192 -0.89 3.42 -15.37
C SER A 192 -1.34 4.38 -14.27
N LEU A 193 -2.65 4.53 -14.05
CA LEU A 193 -3.22 5.36 -12.98
C LEU A 193 -3.43 4.58 -11.67
N ILE A 194 -3.29 3.25 -11.73
CA ILE A 194 -3.62 2.35 -10.62
C ILE A 194 -2.35 1.90 -9.92
N ASN A 195 -2.36 2.09 -8.62
CA ASN A 195 -1.40 1.56 -7.69
C ASN A 195 -1.97 0.25 -7.12
N HIS A 196 -1.14 -0.81 -7.13
CA HIS A 196 -1.53 -2.15 -6.69
C HIS A 196 -0.59 -2.63 -5.59
N ASN A 197 -1.19 -3.20 -4.56
CA ASN A 197 -0.49 -3.99 -3.56
C ASN A 197 -1.48 -4.96 -2.90
N ARG A 198 -0.99 -5.86 -2.05
CA ARG A 198 -1.82 -6.70 -1.17
C ARG A 198 -1.66 -6.25 0.27
N ASN A 199 -2.74 -6.29 1.05
CA ASN A 199 -2.66 -6.02 2.48
C ASN A 199 -1.94 -7.19 3.21
N TYR A 200 -2.01 -7.22 4.54
CA TYR A 200 -1.73 -8.41 5.33
C TYR A 200 -2.95 -8.78 6.17
N HIS A 201 -3.05 -10.05 6.56
CA HIS A 201 -4.10 -10.58 7.41
C HIS A 201 -3.60 -10.66 8.85
N ASN A 202 -4.31 -10.05 9.80
CA ASN A 202 -3.77 -9.87 11.16
C ASN A 202 -3.57 -11.21 11.90
N ASP A 203 -4.47 -12.18 11.69
CA ASP A 203 -4.42 -13.45 12.45
C ASP A 203 -3.41 -14.46 11.89
N SER A 204 -3.01 -14.33 10.62
CA SER A 204 -2.04 -15.24 9.99
C SER A 204 -0.70 -14.57 9.72
N GLY A 205 -0.69 -13.24 9.60
CA GLY A 205 0.47 -12.45 9.21
C GLY A 205 0.82 -12.52 7.72
N GLU A 206 0.06 -13.28 6.94
CA GLU A 206 0.31 -13.46 5.52
C GLU A 206 -0.30 -12.33 4.69
N ALA A 207 0.06 -12.28 3.41
CA ALA A 207 -0.53 -11.39 2.42
C ALA A 207 -2.06 -11.54 2.44
N GLY A 208 -2.75 -10.44 2.70
CA GLY A 208 -4.20 -10.40 2.73
C GLY A 208 -4.77 -9.96 1.39
N HIS A 209 -5.97 -9.42 1.48
CA HIS A 209 -6.75 -8.92 0.38
C HIS A 209 -6.03 -7.87 -0.50
N THR A 210 -6.30 -7.88 -1.81
CA THR A 210 -5.76 -6.91 -2.78
C THR A 210 -6.31 -5.51 -2.55
N VAL A 211 -5.43 -4.52 -2.66
CA VAL A 211 -5.74 -3.10 -2.50
C VAL A 211 -5.40 -2.39 -3.80
N LEU A 212 -6.33 -1.54 -4.26
CA LEU A 212 -6.12 -0.64 -5.38
C LEU A 212 -6.27 0.81 -4.92
N THR A 213 -5.31 1.65 -5.28
CA THR A 213 -5.38 3.10 -5.09
C THR A 213 -5.14 3.84 -6.41
N ASP A 214 -5.59 5.08 -6.49
CA ASP A 214 -5.30 5.94 -7.65
C ASP A 214 -3.87 6.52 -7.57
N SER A 215 -3.53 7.38 -8.52
CA SER A 215 -2.19 8.02 -8.62
C SER A 215 -1.85 8.94 -7.45
N GLU A 216 -2.83 9.36 -6.64
CA GLU A 216 -2.62 10.09 -5.38
C GLU A 216 -2.69 9.19 -4.15
N PHE A 217 -2.66 7.87 -4.35
CA PHE A 217 -2.82 6.88 -3.29
C PHE A 217 -4.17 6.96 -2.56
N ARG A 218 -5.20 7.54 -3.20
CA ARG A 218 -6.57 7.50 -2.65
C ARG A 218 -7.15 6.10 -2.87
N PRO A 219 -7.86 5.51 -1.88
CA PRO A 219 -8.52 4.22 -2.07
C PRO A 219 -9.45 4.24 -3.28
N ILE A 220 -9.27 3.29 -4.20
CA ILE A 220 -10.33 2.86 -5.14
C ILE A 220 -11.10 1.73 -4.46
N VAL A 221 -10.37 0.83 -3.80
CA VAL A 221 -10.93 -0.16 -2.89
C VAL A 221 -10.23 -0.05 -1.55
N GLY A 222 -11.02 -0.08 -0.48
CA GLY A 222 -10.55 -0.01 0.90
C GLY A 222 -9.67 -1.17 1.34
N LEU A 223 -9.18 -1.07 2.56
CA LEU A 223 -8.22 -2.01 3.16
C LEU A 223 -8.77 -3.38 3.54
N TYR A 224 -10.08 -3.51 3.69
CA TYR A 224 -10.69 -4.57 4.48
C TYR A 224 -11.40 -5.65 3.65
N GLY A 225 -11.27 -5.67 2.32
CA GLY A 225 -11.98 -6.64 1.46
C GLY A 225 -13.51 -6.47 1.44
N GLU A 226 -14.03 -5.66 2.37
CA GLU A 226 -15.43 -5.29 2.53
C GLU A 226 -15.58 -3.78 2.31
N GLY A 227 -16.72 -3.38 1.73
CA GLY A 227 -17.06 -2.00 1.40
C GLY A 227 -17.20 -1.75 -0.09
N ALA A 228 -17.90 -0.67 -0.45
CA ALA A 228 -18.08 -0.27 -1.83
C ALA A 228 -16.74 0.16 -2.46
N TYR A 229 -16.61 -0.06 -3.77
CA TYR A 229 -15.57 0.59 -4.54
C TYR A 229 -15.84 2.09 -4.52
N GLU A 230 -14.79 2.89 -4.35
CA GLU A 230 -14.79 4.27 -4.78
C GLU A 230 -14.44 4.29 -6.26
N PRO A 231 -15.36 4.72 -7.15
CA PRO A 231 -15.07 4.72 -8.57
C PRO A 231 -13.81 5.53 -8.88
N LEU A 232 -12.93 4.97 -9.71
CA LEU A 232 -11.75 5.68 -10.20
C LEU A 232 -12.20 6.94 -10.94
N ASN A 233 -11.85 8.11 -10.42
CA ASN A 233 -12.01 9.36 -11.15
C ASN A 233 -10.85 9.53 -12.13
N TYR A 234 -11.10 9.23 -13.41
CA TYR A 234 -10.07 9.23 -14.46
C TYR A 234 -9.41 10.60 -14.63
N ALA A 235 -10.21 11.66 -14.78
CA ALA A 235 -9.70 13.03 -14.94
C ALA A 235 -8.81 13.47 -13.75
N ARG A 236 -9.25 13.24 -12.51
CA ARG A 236 -8.47 13.57 -11.31
C ARG A 236 -7.18 12.76 -11.25
N ALA A 237 -7.24 11.45 -11.44
CA ALA A 237 -6.07 10.58 -11.35
C ALA A 237 -5.05 10.90 -12.45
N SER A 238 -5.50 11.18 -13.67
CA SER A 238 -4.63 11.62 -14.78
C SER A 238 -3.97 12.96 -14.47
N ALA A 239 -4.75 13.97 -14.07
CA ALA A 239 -4.22 15.29 -13.71
C ALA A 239 -3.21 15.20 -12.55
N ALA A 240 -3.49 14.35 -11.56
CA ALA A 240 -2.57 14.12 -10.45
C ALA A 240 -1.27 13.45 -10.91
N LYS A 241 -1.35 12.41 -11.75
CA LYS A 241 -0.16 11.76 -12.31
C LYS A 241 0.69 12.75 -13.10
N ASP A 242 0.08 13.59 -13.92
CA ASP A 242 0.77 14.63 -14.68
C ASP A 242 1.40 15.68 -13.75
N ALA A 243 0.68 16.11 -12.70
CA ALA A 243 1.21 17.03 -11.70
C ALA A 243 2.42 16.43 -10.95
N ILE A 244 2.37 15.14 -10.60
CA ILE A 244 3.51 14.42 -9.97
C ILE A 244 4.69 14.31 -10.95
N ALA A 245 4.45 14.10 -12.24
CA ALA A 245 5.56 14.02 -13.19
C ALA A 245 6.26 15.38 -13.40
N ASN A 246 5.48 16.46 -13.39
CA ASN A 246 5.91 17.80 -13.83
C ASN A 246 6.21 18.78 -12.67
N ALA A 247 5.98 18.42 -11.41
CA ALA A 247 6.30 19.29 -10.28
C ALA A 247 7.81 19.54 -10.15
N ASP A 248 8.18 20.79 -9.83
CA ASP A 248 9.57 21.20 -9.57
C ASP A 248 10.10 20.56 -8.27
N VAL A 249 9.20 20.42 -7.29
CA VAL A 249 9.46 19.80 -6.00
C VAL A 249 8.29 18.87 -5.68
N ARG A 250 8.60 17.69 -5.13
CA ARG A 250 7.58 16.81 -4.57
C ARG A 250 7.87 16.53 -3.12
N VAL A 251 6.80 16.38 -2.35
CA VAL A 251 6.87 16.02 -0.94
C VAL A 251 6.23 14.65 -0.76
N PHE A 252 7.06 13.64 -0.54
CA PHE A 252 6.63 12.27 -0.30
C PHE A 252 6.41 12.06 1.20
N ILE A 253 5.25 11.53 1.57
CA ILE A 253 4.95 11.19 2.97
C ILE A 253 5.03 9.67 3.12
N VAL A 254 6.00 9.20 3.91
CA VAL A 254 6.15 7.80 4.29
C VAL A 254 5.70 7.68 5.74
N GLY A 255 4.53 7.08 5.96
CA GLY A 255 3.99 7.00 7.30
C GLY A 255 2.78 6.10 7.48
N ASP A 256 2.12 6.27 8.62
CA ASP A 256 1.07 5.38 9.11
C ASP A 256 -0.36 5.93 8.92
N SER A 257 -1.30 5.47 9.77
CA SER A 257 -2.72 5.84 9.72
C SER A 257 -2.99 7.30 10.03
N THR A 258 -2.10 7.98 10.75
CA THR A 258 -2.28 9.39 11.11
C THR A 258 -1.99 10.32 9.93
N ALA A 259 -1.23 9.86 8.95
CA ALA A 259 -0.94 10.57 7.69
C ALA A 259 -1.82 10.12 6.51
N ALA A 260 -2.36 8.89 6.53
CA ALA A 260 -2.99 8.22 5.39
C ALA A 260 -4.19 8.96 4.77
N ASN A 261 -4.42 8.71 3.48
CA ASN A 261 -5.68 9.01 2.81
C ASN A 261 -6.78 8.03 3.26
N TYR A 262 -7.99 8.53 3.50
CA TYR A 262 -9.16 7.73 3.86
C TYR A 262 -10.27 7.82 2.81
N GLU A 263 -11.03 6.73 2.72
CA GLU A 263 -12.24 6.63 1.91
C GLU A 263 -13.35 7.59 2.40
N VAL A 264 -14.17 8.07 1.47
CA VAL A 264 -15.38 8.87 1.67
C VAL A 264 -16.32 8.23 2.69
N LEU A 265 -16.43 6.89 2.68
CA LEU A 265 -17.25 6.15 3.64
C LEU A 265 -16.87 6.43 5.11
N ARG A 266 -15.61 6.80 5.39
CA ARG A 266 -15.13 7.09 6.75
C ARG A 266 -15.13 8.58 7.11
N GLN A 267 -15.64 9.46 6.25
CA GLN A 267 -15.70 10.89 6.57
C GLN A 267 -16.38 11.15 7.93
N PRO A 268 -15.93 12.14 8.72
CA PRO A 268 -14.88 13.12 8.42
C PRO A 268 -13.46 12.67 8.84
N ARG A 269 -13.19 11.36 8.99
CA ARG A 269 -11.83 10.89 9.29
C ARG A 269 -10.87 11.32 8.18
N SER A 270 -9.74 11.91 8.57
CA SER A 270 -8.68 12.31 7.64
C SER A 270 -7.31 12.14 8.30
N GLY A 271 -6.29 11.84 7.50
CA GLY A 271 -4.90 11.91 7.92
C GLY A 271 -4.31 13.27 7.61
N TRP A 272 -3.34 13.75 8.40
CA TRP A 272 -2.73 15.05 8.15
C TRP A 272 -2.09 15.15 6.75
N GLY A 273 -1.55 14.04 6.24
CA GLY A 273 -0.95 13.95 4.91
C GLY A 273 -1.96 14.11 3.77
N GLN A 274 -3.23 13.77 4.01
CA GLN A 274 -4.32 13.98 3.05
C GLN A 274 -4.61 15.49 2.87
N GLU A 275 -4.48 16.26 3.95
CA GLU A 275 -4.74 17.71 3.95
C GLU A 275 -3.49 18.54 3.61
N PHE A 276 -2.31 17.93 3.65
CA PHE A 276 -1.03 18.65 3.61
C PHE A 276 -0.78 19.43 2.32
N GLN A 277 -1.37 19.03 1.19
CA GLN A 277 -1.28 19.81 -0.06
C GLN A 277 -1.85 21.23 0.11
N HIS A 278 -2.84 21.43 0.99
CA HIS A 278 -3.47 22.73 1.23
C HIS A 278 -2.57 23.75 1.96
N GLU A 279 -1.42 23.31 2.49
CA GLU A 279 -0.44 24.20 3.12
C GLU A 279 0.46 24.93 2.10
N PHE A 280 0.40 24.53 0.82
CA PHE A 280 1.17 25.12 -0.27
C PHE A 280 0.33 26.09 -1.11
N LYS A 281 0.98 27.11 -1.68
CA LYS A 281 0.33 28.10 -2.55
C LYS A 281 -0.34 27.38 -3.73
N ALA A 282 -1.56 27.76 -4.09
CA ALA A 282 -2.34 27.03 -5.10
C ALA A 282 -1.71 27.06 -6.51
N ASP A 283 -0.91 28.08 -6.80
CA ASP A 283 -0.19 28.29 -8.07
C ASP A 283 1.27 27.79 -8.02
N ALA A 284 1.72 27.23 -6.89
CA ALA A 284 3.05 26.66 -6.76
C ALA A 284 3.18 25.36 -7.56
N ASN A 285 4.31 25.21 -8.27
CA ASN A 285 4.67 23.96 -8.94
C ASN A 285 5.26 22.93 -7.95
N ILE A 286 4.49 22.58 -6.91
CA ILE A 286 4.84 21.61 -5.87
C ILE A 286 3.71 20.59 -5.69
N LYS A 287 4.07 19.33 -5.48
CA LYS A 287 3.06 18.26 -5.31
C LYS A 287 3.35 17.37 -4.10
N VAL A 288 2.34 17.17 -3.26
CA VAL A 288 2.37 16.18 -2.18
C VAL A 288 1.98 14.82 -2.74
N VAL A 289 2.81 13.81 -2.45
CA VAL A 289 2.56 12.40 -2.74
C VAL A 289 2.40 11.68 -1.40
N ASN A 290 1.16 11.51 -0.96
CA ASN A 290 0.86 10.94 0.35
C ASN A 290 0.86 9.40 0.31
N GLY A 291 1.98 8.79 0.67
CA GLY A 291 2.11 7.34 0.81
C GLY A 291 1.68 6.80 2.17
N GLY A 292 1.15 7.63 3.08
CA GLY A 292 0.71 7.20 4.41
C GLY A 292 -0.28 6.02 4.34
N ARG A 293 -0.07 4.99 5.16
CA ARG A 293 -0.90 3.78 5.11
C ARG A 293 -1.33 3.29 6.49
N ALA A 294 -2.64 3.13 6.67
CA ALA A 294 -3.21 2.83 7.97
C ALA A 294 -2.78 1.49 8.56
N GLY A 295 -2.36 1.45 9.83
CA GLY A 295 -1.99 0.21 10.53
C GLY A 295 -0.62 -0.35 10.16
N ARG A 296 0.25 0.44 9.50
CA ARG A 296 1.62 0.06 9.14
C ARG A 296 2.63 0.63 10.14
N SER A 297 3.54 -0.20 10.60
CA SER A 297 4.84 0.13 11.22
C SER A 297 5.87 0.50 10.16
N SER A 298 7.02 1.01 10.59
CA SER A 298 8.14 1.26 9.68
C SER A 298 8.65 0.00 8.96
N ARG A 299 8.51 -1.19 9.56
CA ARG A 299 9.01 -2.45 8.98
C ARG A 299 8.04 -3.08 7.99
N ASP A 300 6.78 -3.30 8.37
CA ASP A 300 5.81 -3.93 7.47
C ASP A 300 5.40 -2.99 6.31
N TYR A 301 5.51 -1.67 6.48
CA TYR A 301 5.36 -0.74 5.35
C TYR A 301 6.36 -1.06 4.23
N TYR A 302 7.64 -1.23 4.59
CA TYR A 302 8.70 -1.61 3.66
C TYR A 302 8.47 -3.03 3.13
N ASN A 303 8.42 -4.01 4.03
CA ASN A 303 8.36 -5.42 3.67
C ASN A 303 7.08 -5.80 2.90
N GLY A 304 5.98 -5.15 3.25
CA GLY A 304 4.70 -5.24 2.56
C GLY A 304 4.72 -4.61 1.17
N GLY A 305 5.79 -3.93 0.76
CA GLY A 305 5.93 -3.33 -0.58
C GLY A 305 5.18 -2.01 -0.75
N TRP A 306 4.74 -1.36 0.33
CA TRP A 306 4.07 -0.05 0.24
C TRP A 306 5.04 1.02 -0.24
N PHE A 307 6.26 1.05 0.32
CA PHE A 307 7.29 2.02 -0.07
C PHE A 307 7.72 1.89 -1.53
N ARG A 308 7.76 0.68 -2.09
CA ARG A 308 8.13 0.42 -3.49
C ARG A 308 7.31 1.23 -4.51
N GLN A 309 6.06 1.54 -4.17
CA GLN A 309 5.20 2.36 -5.03
C GLN A 309 5.66 3.83 -5.07
N LEU A 310 6.36 4.30 -4.04
CA LEU A 310 6.99 5.62 -4.00
C LEU A 310 8.42 5.59 -4.57
N GLU A 311 9.15 4.49 -4.37
CA GLU A 311 10.54 4.32 -4.83
C GLU A 311 10.72 4.63 -6.33
N SER A 312 9.75 4.25 -7.16
CA SER A 312 9.78 4.49 -8.60
C SER A 312 9.58 5.96 -8.99
N LEU A 313 9.08 6.79 -8.08
CA LEU A 313 8.75 8.20 -8.31
C LEU A 313 9.80 9.16 -7.76
N ILE A 314 10.46 8.79 -6.66
CA ILE A 314 11.45 9.64 -5.97
C ILE A 314 12.68 9.87 -6.86
N ARG A 315 13.06 11.14 -7.02
CA ARG A 315 14.29 11.61 -7.70
C ARG A 315 14.93 12.77 -6.93
N GLU A 316 16.04 13.23 -7.47
CA GLU A 316 16.82 14.34 -6.93
C GLU A 316 15.95 15.60 -6.74
N GLY A 317 16.14 16.26 -5.60
CA GLY A 317 15.48 17.52 -5.26
C GLY A 317 14.06 17.42 -4.70
N ASP A 318 13.53 16.20 -4.52
CA ASP A 318 12.33 15.93 -3.74
C ASP A 318 12.60 16.00 -2.23
N LEU A 319 11.54 16.10 -1.43
CA LEU A 319 11.55 15.92 0.02
C LEU A 319 10.83 14.61 0.39
N VAL A 320 11.47 13.77 1.20
CA VAL A 320 10.84 12.60 1.83
C VAL A 320 10.64 12.89 3.31
N ILE A 321 9.39 12.86 3.75
CA ILE A 321 8.98 13.00 5.14
C ILE A 321 8.76 11.61 5.73
N LEU A 322 9.54 11.26 6.76
CA LEU A 322 9.44 9.99 7.48
C LEU A 322 8.65 10.18 8.79
N HIS A 323 7.51 9.50 8.91
CA HIS A 323 6.58 9.61 10.03
C HIS A 323 6.01 8.24 10.45
N HIS A 324 6.73 7.54 11.32
CA HIS A 324 6.34 6.23 11.86
C HIS A 324 6.55 6.17 13.38
N GLY A 325 5.97 5.15 14.02
CA GLY A 325 6.16 4.83 15.44
C GLY A 325 4.89 4.36 16.15
N HIS A 326 3.69 4.74 15.65
CA HIS A 326 2.43 4.33 16.30
C HIS A 326 2.24 2.81 16.35
N ASN A 327 2.61 2.12 15.27
CA ASN A 327 2.41 0.68 15.12
C ASN A 327 3.66 -0.14 15.46
N ASP A 328 4.84 0.47 15.36
CA ASP A 328 6.15 -0.10 15.72
C ASP A 328 6.19 -0.56 17.19
N GLN A 329 5.56 0.21 18.08
CA GLN A 329 5.48 -0.09 19.51
C GLN A 329 4.57 -1.27 19.89
N ASN A 330 3.89 -1.90 18.94
CA ASN A 330 2.95 -3.00 19.19
C ASN A 330 3.69 -4.34 19.38
N CYS A 331 4.75 -4.34 20.18
CA CYS A 331 5.63 -5.50 20.39
C CYS A 331 5.15 -6.49 21.46
N ASN A 332 3.88 -6.44 21.86
CA ASN A 332 3.38 -7.23 22.98
C ASN A 332 2.50 -8.40 22.56
N ALA A 333 3.11 -9.58 22.43
CA ALA A 333 2.41 -10.80 22.05
C ALA A 333 1.35 -11.25 23.08
N ALA A 334 1.56 -10.95 24.37
CA ALA A 334 0.59 -11.25 25.43
C ALA A 334 -0.63 -10.31 25.44
N ARG A 335 -0.53 -9.16 24.75
CA ARG A 335 -1.61 -8.18 24.58
C ARG A 335 -1.78 -7.82 23.12
N ALA A 336 -1.80 -8.83 22.26
CA ALA A 336 -1.99 -8.63 20.86
C ALA A 336 -3.35 -7.99 20.59
N VAL A 337 -3.34 -6.77 20.02
CA VAL A 337 -4.57 -6.04 19.68
C VAL A 337 -5.30 -6.72 18.52
N ARG A 338 -4.54 -7.35 17.60
CA ARG A 338 -5.07 -8.00 16.38
C ARG A 338 -4.47 -9.40 16.16
N GLY A 339 -4.11 -10.12 17.22
CA GLY A 339 -3.54 -11.47 17.15
C GLY A 339 -2.01 -11.52 17.19
N THR A 340 -1.45 -12.65 17.64
CA THR A 340 0.00 -12.81 17.85
C THR A 340 0.83 -12.61 16.57
N PRO A 341 0.38 -13.02 15.37
CA PRO A 341 1.13 -12.75 14.14
C PRO A 341 1.19 -11.25 13.77
N ASP A 342 0.16 -10.45 14.07
CA ASP A 342 0.19 -8.98 13.88
C ASP A 342 1.34 -8.35 14.66
N VAL A 343 1.57 -8.82 15.90
CA VAL A 343 2.69 -8.37 16.72
C VAL A 343 4.01 -8.64 16.01
N GLY A 344 4.35 -9.90 15.70
CA GLY A 344 5.65 -10.25 15.09
C GLY A 344 5.93 -9.56 13.74
N ASN A 345 4.88 -9.11 13.06
CA ASN A 345 4.96 -8.38 11.81
C ASN A 345 5.25 -6.90 11.97
N LEU A 346 4.56 -6.24 12.89
CA LEU A 346 4.68 -4.81 13.14
C LEU A 346 5.83 -4.45 14.07
N CYS A 347 6.30 -5.42 14.87
CA CYS A 347 7.35 -5.20 15.84
C CYS A 347 8.58 -4.56 15.23
N THR A 348 8.97 -3.43 15.79
CA THR A 348 10.36 -2.98 15.79
C THR A 348 10.75 -2.55 17.20
N TYR A 349 12.03 -2.62 17.56
CA TYR A 349 12.50 -2.31 18.90
C TYR A 349 13.21 -0.95 18.93
N PRO A 350 12.90 -0.09 19.92
CA PRO A 350 13.51 1.23 20.02
C PRO A 350 14.99 1.12 20.43
N ASN A 351 15.68 2.24 20.45
CA ASN A 351 17.00 2.30 21.06
C ASN A 351 16.91 2.21 22.59
N ASP A 352 18.02 1.83 23.22
CA ASP A 352 18.18 1.96 24.66
C ASP A 352 18.37 3.42 25.10
N GLU A 353 18.47 3.65 26.41
CA GLU A 353 18.65 4.99 26.99
C GLU A 353 19.97 5.67 26.56
N GLN A 354 20.95 4.90 26.09
CA GLN A 354 22.22 5.40 25.57
C GLN A 354 22.18 5.64 24.05
N GLY A 355 21.02 5.43 23.42
CA GLY A 355 20.81 5.59 21.99
C GLY A 355 21.42 4.48 21.15
N GLN A 356 21.68 3.31 21.72
CA GLN A 356 22.14 2.14 20.96
C GLN A 356 20.94 1.35 20.42
N PRO A 357 20.97 0.91 19.14
CA PRO A 357 19.93 0.07 18.58
C PRO A 357 19.73 -1.23 19.36
N GLN A 358 18.47 -1.55 19.68
CA GLN A 358 18.08 -2.84 20.28
C GLN A 358 17.40 -3.74 19.24
N PHE A 359 17.68 -5.05 19.30
CA PHE A 359 17.04 -6.07 18.49
C PHE A 359 17.42 -7.49 18.97
N PRO A 360 16.60 -8.52 18.72
CA PRO A 360 16.95 -9.91 19.01
C PRO A 360 18.22 -10.35 18.28
N GLN A 361 18.99 -11.26 18.87
CA GLN A 361 20.26 -11.73 18.29
C GLN A 361 20.08 -12.20 16.83
N GLY A 362 20.89 -11.65 15.93
CA GLY A 362 20.87 -12.00 14.51
C GLY A 362 19.70 -11.41 13.71
N LYS A 363 18.88 -10.53 14.32
CA LYS A 363 17.72 -9.89 13.68
C LYS A 363 17.81 -8.35 13.64
N PRO A 364 18.88 -7.75 13.08
CA PRO A 364 19.05 -6.29 13.03
C PRO A 364 17.90 -5.59 12.29
N GLU A 365 17.18 -6.29 11.42
CA GLU A 365 16.00 -5.79 10.71
C GLU A 365 14.80 -5.49 11.63
N LEU A 366 14.81 -5.97 12.88
CA LEU A 366 13.80 -5.66 13.89
C LEU A 366 14.14 -4.42 14.71
N SER A 367 15.29 -3.78 14.50
CA SER A 367 15.55 -2.47 15.12
C SER A 367 14.70 -1.39 14.45
N PHE A 368 14.10 -0.52 15.25
CA PHE A 368 13.36 0.64 14.76
C PHE A 368 14.29 1.63 14.05
N GLN A 369 15.44 1.94 14.64
CA GLN A 369 16.47 2.76 13.99
C GLN A 369 16.88 2.18 12.62
N ASN A 370 17.24 0.90 12.55
CA ASN A 370 17.63 0.28 11.27
C ASN A 370 16.49 0.24 10.26
N SER A 371 15.23 0.22 10.71
CA SER A 371 14.06 0.30 9.84
C SER A 371 13.92 1.69 9.23
N LEU A 372 14.06 2.75 10.03
CA LEU A 372 14.05 4.14 9.56
C LEU A 372 15.23 4.46 8.62
N GLN A 373 16.43 3.97 8.95
CA GLN A 373 17.65 4.18 8.16
C GLN A 373 17.57 3.64 6.73
N ARG A 374 16.78 2.59 6.48
CA ARG A 374 16.55 2.07 5.12
C ARG A 374 15.91 3.12 4.21
N TYR A 375 14.90 3.84 4.72
CA TYR A 375 14.25 4.91 3.98
C TYR A 375 15.17 6.11 3.77
N ILE A 376 15.91 6.49 4.82
CA ILE A 376 16.87 7.60 4.76
C ILE A 376 17.94 7.33 3.69
N THR A 377 18.51 6.12 3.71
CA THR A 377 19.53 5.70 2.75
C THR A 377 18.99 5.74 1.33
N PHE A 378 17.81 5.15 1.09
CA PHE A 378 17.19 5.17 -0.24
C PHE A 378 16.97 6.61 -0.75
N ALA A 379 16.40 7.49 0.09
CA ALA A 379 16.12 8.87 -0.30
C ALA A 379 17.41 9.62 -0.65
N ARG A 380 18.46 9.48 0.17
CA ARG A 380 19.78 10.08 -0.09
C ARG A 380 20.43 9.54 -1.36
N ASP A 381 20.35 8.25 -1.61
CA ASP A 381 20.87 7.62 -2.83
C ASP A 381 20.17 8.14 -4.09
N LYS A 382 18.92 8.62 -3.97
CA LYS A 382 18.18 9.30 -5.04
C LYS A 382 18.42 10.81 -5.11
N GLY A 383 19.19 11.38 -4.19
CA GLY A 383 19.41 12.83 -4.08
C GLY A 383 18.20 13.60 -3.53
N ALA A 384 17.29 12.92 -2.82
CA ALA A 384 16.17 13.55 -2.14
C ALA A 384 16.57 14.00 -0.73
N ASP A 385 16.01 15.13 -0.29
CA ASP A 385 16.12 15.60 1.08
C ASP A 385 15.25 14.74 2.00
N VAL A 386 15.64 14.61 3.27
CA VAL A 386 14.89 13.85 4.27
C VAL A 386 14.53 14.73 5.44
N LEU A 387 13.25 14.72 5.81
CA LEU A 387 12.74 15.26 7.05
C LEU A 387 12.21 14.09 7.89
N ILE A 388 12.64 13.99 9.14
CA ILE A 388 12.14 12.97 10.06
C ILE A 388 11.36 13.63 11.21
N MET A 389 10.25 13.02 11.62
CA MET A 389 9.45 13.53 12.74
C MET A 389 8.98 12.43 13.67
N THR A 390 8.75 12.79 14.95
CA THR A 390 8.15 11.88 15.94
C THR A 390 6.71 11.48 15.54
N PRO A 391 6.10 10.46 16.15
CA PRO A 391 4.67 10.19 15.95
C PRO A 391 3.80 11.34 16.46
N THR A 392 2.56 11.47 15.97
CA THR A 392 1.61 12.42 16.58
C THR A 392 1.13 11.88 17.94
N THR A 393 0.69 12.74 18.86
CA THR A 393 0.23 12.24 20.16
C THR A 393 -1.09 11.47 20.08
N ARG A 394 -1.23 10.48 20.97
CA ARG A 394 -2.55 10.01 21.41
C ARG A 394 -3.08 10.91 22.52
N VAL A 395 -4.40 11.10 22.59
CA VAL A 395 -5.03 11.83 23.72
C VAL A 395 -5.14 10.93 24.95
N MET A 396 -4.01 10.73 25.63
CA MET A 396 -3.87 9.87 26.79
C MET A 396 -3.06 10.55 27.89
N THR A 397 -3.48 10.39 29.14
CA THR A 397 -2.74 10.86 30.32
C THR A 397 -1.51 10.01 30.62
N ALA A 398 -0.68 10.45 31.56
CA ALA A 398 0.49 9.70 32.01
C ALA A 398 0.14 8.31 32.57
N GLU A 399 -1.05 8.15 33.13
CA GLU A 399 -1.61 6.89 33.65
C GLU A 399 -2.24 6.02 32.54
N ARG A 400 -2.07 6.40 31.27
CA ARG A 400 -2.67 5.75 30.10
C ARG A 400 -4.20 5.69 30.18
N GLN A 401 -4.82 6.74 30.69
CA GLN A 401 -6.26 6.96 30.60
C GLN A 401 -6.57 7.92 29.47
N GLN A 402 -7.68 7.72 28.78
CA GLN A 402 -8.12 8.65 27.74
C GLN A 402 -8.45 10.02 28.35
N GLY A 403 -7.90 11.08 27.77
CA GLY A 403 -8.21 12.46 28.17
C GLY A 403 -6.97 13.33 28.34
N THR A 404 -7.18 14.46 29.04
CA THR A 404 -6.18 15.48 29.33
C THR A 404 -5.87 15.52 30.84
N PRO A 405 -4.67 15.95 31.27
CA PRO A 405 -3.55 16.40 30.45
C PRO A 405 -2.93 15.24 29.66
N VAL A 406 -2.74 15.45 28.36
CA VAL A 406 -2.07 14.52 27.46
C VAL A 406 -0.59 14.44 27.82
N ALA A 407 -0.04 13.24 27.82
CA ALA A 407 1.37 12.96 28.04
C ALA A 407 1.96 12.13 26.90
N HIS A 408 3.28 12.19 26.75
CA HIS A 408 4.05 11.32 25.87
C HIS A 408 3.68 9.84 26.13
N ASN A 409 3.49 9.08 25.05
CA ASN A 409 3.03 7.69 25.13
C ASN A 409 3.69 6.73 24.13
N HIS A 410 4.71 7.19 23.39
CA HIS A 410 5.39 6.37 22.37
C HIS A 410 6.59 5.60 22.93
N PHE A 411 6.31 4.74 23.91
CA PHE A 411 7.32 3.93 24.58
C PHE A 411 6.78 2.56 25.01
N THR A 412 7.66 1.57 25.05
CA THR A 412 7.38 0.26 25.66
C THR A 412 7.85 0.24 27.12
N ARG A 413 7.24 -0.62 27.94
CA ARG A 413 7.68 -0.87 29.33
C ARG A 413 7.44 -2.32 29.67
N GLN A 414 8.31 -2.91 30.48
CA GLN A 414 8.09 -4.26 30.97
C GLN A 414 6.77 -4.34 31.74
N ASN A 415 5.98 -5.36 31.45
CA ASN A 415 4.79 -5.70 32.24
C ASN A 415 5.09 -6.92 33.13
N ALA A 416 4.15 -7.26 34.02
CA ALA A 416 4.30 -8.39 34.95
C ALA A 416 4.48 -9.75 34.24
N GLU A 417 4.03 -9.88 32.99
CA GLU A 417 4.09 -11.08 32.16
C GLU A 417 5.29 -11.10 31.21
N GLN A 418 6.22 -10.15 31.37
CA GLN A 418 7.37 -9.95 30.48
C GLN A 418 7.03 -9.74 29.00
N GLY A 419 5.90 -9.09 28.71
CA GLY A 419 5.34 -8.98 27.37
C GLY A 419 6.07 -8.05 26.38
N TYR A 420 7.23 -7.49 26.72
CA TYR A 420 8.07 -6.78 25.75
C TYR A 420 9.50 -7.31 25.87
N ASP A 421 10.14 -7.64 24.76
CA ASP A 421 11.53 -8.12 24.79
C ASP A 421 12.52 -6.99 25.08
N PHE A 422 12.21 -5.79 24.58
CA PHE A 422 13.01 -4.58 24.79
C PHE A 422 12.11 -3.40 25.18
N VAL A 423 12.64 -2.58 26.09
CA VAL A 423 12.00 -1.39 26.66
C VAL A 423 12.77 -0.17 26.19
N GLY A 424 12.04 0.82 25.67
CA GLY A 424 12.62 2.10 25.26
C GLY A 424 11.57 3.05 24.71
N ASP A 425 12.05 4.17 24.18
CA ASP A 425 11.24 5.30 23.71
C ASP A 425 11.47 5.52 22.20
N TYR A 426 10.38 5.44 21.43
CA TYR A 426 10.42 5.55 19.97
C TYR A 426 10.60 7.00 19.53
N ALA A 427 10.05 7.98 20.26
CA ALA A 427 10.27 9.39 19.98
C ALA A 427 11.72 9.79 20.27
N ALA A 428 12.29 9.27 21.36
CA ALA A 428 13.72 9.43 21.67
C ALA A 428 14.61 8.79 20.60
N THR A 429 14.28 7.58 20.14
CA THR A 429 15.00 6.89 19.05
C THR A 429 15.04 7.74 17.78
N ILE A 430 13.90 8.33 17.39
CA ILE A 430 13.82 9.21 16.21
C ILE A 430 14.68 10.46 16.40
N ARG A 431 14.61 11.11 17.56
CA ARG A 431 15.39 12.30 17.87
C ARG A 431 16.90 12.03 17.82
N GLN A 432 17.33 10.94 18.46
CA GLN A 432 18.73 10.49 18.45
C GLN A 432 19.22 10.18 17.03
N LEU A 433 18.40 9.49 16.22
CA LEU A 433 18.73 9.19 14.84
C LEU A 433 18.86 10.48 14.00
N ALA A 434 17.96 11.44 14.21
CA ALA A 434 18.02 12.72 13.52
C ALA A 434 19.30 13.50 13.85
N GLU A 435 19.72 13.50 15.13
CA GLU A 435 21.00 14.08 15.55
C GLU A 435 22.20 13.34 14.96
N GLN A 436 22.20 12.00 15.06
CA GLN A 436 23.27 11.14 14.53
C GLN A 436 23.50 11.35 13.04
N GLU A 437 22.42 11.52 12.28
CA GLU A 437 22.47 11.65 10.83
C GLU A 437 22.33 13.09 10.32
N ASN A 438 22.33 14.06 11.23
CA ASN A 438 22.20 15.49 10.94
C ASN A 438 20.99 15.79 10.00
N LEU A 439 19.83 15.27 10.37
CA LEU A 439 18.59 15.41 9.63
C LEU A 439 17.77 16.61 10.15
N PRO A 440 17.08 17.34 9.25
CA PRO A 440 15.93 18.16 9.63
C PRO A 440 14.95 17.34 10.48
N PHE A 441 14.53 17.91 11.61
CA PHE A 441 13.73 17.20 12.61
C PHE A 441 12.56 18.05 13.11
N ILE A 442 11.37 17.45 13.21
CA ILE A 442 10.20 18.05 13.86
C ILE A 442 9.73 17.15 15.00
N ASP A 443 9.68 17.69 16.21
CA ASP A 443 9.05 17.01 17.34
C ASP A 443 7.52 17.24 17.32
N ILE A 444 6.84 16.57 16.39
CA ILE A 444 5.39 16.75 16.18
C ILE A 444 4.57 16.14 17.33
N GLU A 445 5.11 15.16 18.06
CA GLU A 445 4.47 14.64 19.27
C GLU A 445 4.31 15.76 20.29
N GLN A 446 5.40 16.47 20.62
CA GLN A 446 5.36 17.56 21.59
C GLN A 446 4.40 18.66 21.14
N GLN A 447 4.44 19.06 19.86
CA GLN A 447 3.53 20.10 19.34
C GLN A 447 2.05 19.68 19.41
N THR A 448 1.74 18.41 19.16
CA THR A 448 0.37 17.91 19.25
C THR A 448 -0.09 17.69 20.70
N ILE A 449 0.82 17.37 21.62
CA ILE A 449 0.57 17.40 23.08
C ILE A 449 0.21 18.81 23.53
N ASP A 450 1.03 19.80 23.15
CA ASP A 450 0.83 21.20 23.51
C ASP A 450 -0.51 21.72 22.97
N PHE A 451 -0.83 21.38 21.73
CA PHE A 451 -2.13 21.70 21.14
C PHE A 451 -3.29 21.09 21.94
N ALA A 452 -3.26 19.79 22.22
CA ALA A 452 -4.33 19.11 22.96
C ALA A 452 -4.52 19.68 24.38
N ASN A 453 -3.42 19.99 25.07
CA ASN A 453 -3.43 20.54 26.42
C ASN A 453 -3.78 22.03 26.49
N GLY A 454 -3.67 22.76 25.38
CA GLY A 454 -4.13 24.14 25.26
C GLY A 454 -5.65 24.28 25.09
N LEU A 455 -6.35 23.18 24.79
CA LEU A 455 -7.81 23.16 24.63
C LEU A 455 -8.51 23.06 26.00
N PRO A 456 -9.78 23.52 26.11
CA PRO A 456 -10.62 23.20 27.26
C PRO A 456 -10.78 21.69 27.46
N ALA A 457 -11.20 21.27 28.65
CA ALA A 457 -11.54 19.88 28.91
C ALA A 457 -12.49 19.33 27.83
N ASP A 458 -12.20 18.13 27.32
CA ASP A 458 -12.88 17.49 26.18
C ASP A 458 -12.84 18.24 24.83
N GLY A 459 -12.21 19.40 24.73
CA GLY A 459 -12.08 20.16 23.48
C GLY A 459 -11.34 19.39 22.38
N TRP A 460 -10.47 18.46 22.76
CA TRP A 460 -9.76 17.54 21.85
C TRP A 460 -10.73 16.70 20.98
N LYS A 461 -11.95 16.42 21.45
CA LYS A 461 -12.96 15.62 20.73
C LYS A 461 -13.43 16.26 19.41
N GLN A 462 -13.12 17.53 19.19
CA GLN A 462 -13.37 18.22 17.91
C GLN A 462 -12.30 17.93 16.85
N TYR A 463 -11.14 17.41 17.26
CA TYR A 463 -9.95 17.26 16.41
C TYR A 463 -9.56 15.80 16.23
N TRP A 464 -9.62 15.00 17.29
CA TRP A 464 -9.51 13.54 17.18
C TRP A 464 -10.87 12.91 16.92
N LEU A 465 -10.86 11.66 16.46
CA LEU A 465 -12.00 10.98 15.88
C LEU A 465 -13.03 10.60 16.95
N VAL A 466 -14.07 11.45 17.04
CA VAL A 466 -15.25 11.28 17.90
C VAL A 466 -16.47 11.73 17.10
N ILE A 467 -17.12 10.79 16.42
CA ILE A 467 -18.16 11.06 15.43
C ILE A 467 -19.51 10.61 15.95
N ASP A 468 -20.50 11.49 15.85
CA ASP A 468 -21.89 11.13 16.06
C ASP A 468 -22.36 10.23 14.89
N PRO A 469 -22.90 9.02 15.15
CA PRO A 469 -23.45 8.17 14.10
C PRO A 469 -24.53 8.83 13.22
N ALA A 470 -25.18 9.90 13.70
CA ALA A 470 -26.12 10.70 12.90
C ALA A 470 -25.43 11.53 11.80
N VAL A 471 -24.14 11.85 11.96
CA VAL A 471 -23.33 12.54 10.94
C VAL A 471 -22.85 11.55 9.87
N ASN A 472 -22.38 10.38 10.28
CA ASN A 472 -22.04 9.29 9.38
C ASN A 472 -22.30 7.93 10.04
N SER A 473 -23.16 7.12 9.41
CA SER A 473 -23.58 5.81 9.90
C SER A 473 -22.46 4.76 9.91
N PHE A 474 -21.32 5.00 9.24
CA PHE A 474 -20.14 4.15 9.39
C PHE A 474 -19.72 4.00 10.85
N TYR A 475 -19.94 5.06 11.66
CA TYR A 475 -19.60 5.07 13.08
C TYR A 475 -20.73 4.55 13.99
N ALA A 476 -21.79 3.95 13.42
CA ALA A 476 -22.83 3.31 14.21
C ALA A 476 -22.32 2.02 14.89
N ASN A 477 -23.14 1.43 15.78
CA ASN A 477 -22.87 0.16 16.45
C ASN A 477 -21.54 0.12 17.22
N ASP A 478 -21.20 1.21 17.90
CA ASP A 478 -20.00 1.31 18.75
C ASP A 478 -18.67 1.14 17.99
N ALA A 479 -18.69 1.46 16.68
CA ALA A 479 -17.50 1.44 15.86
C ALA A 479 -16.40 2.36 16.43
N PRO A 480 -15.11 2.00 16.30
CA PRO A 480 -14.01 2.84 16.75
C PRO A 480 -14.07 4.25 16.14
N GLY A 481 -13.95 5.27 16.97
CA GLY A 481 -14.10 6.67 16.58
C GLY A 481 -15.52 7.21 16.73
N SER A 482 -16.48 6.41 17.17
CA SER A 482 -17.83 6.87 17.50
C SER A 482 -17.86 7.68 18.81
N SER A 483 -18.97 8.36 19.07
CA SER A 483 -19.18 9.09 20.33
C SER A 483 -19.18 8.19 21.57
N THR A 484 -19.54 6.91 21.44
CA THR A 484 -19.53 5.91 22.53
C THR A 484 -18.22 5.14 22.65
N ASN A 485 -17.44 5.04 21.56
CA ASN A 485 -16.11 4.45 21.52
C ASN A 485 -15.10 5.41 20.85
N PRO A 486 -14.74 6.52 21.52
CA PRO A 486 -13.87 7.54 20.94
C PRO A 486 -12.48 6.99 20.61
N ASP A 487 -11.89 7.48 19.52
CA ASP A 487 -10.54 7.12 19.10
C ASP A 487 -9.58 8.27 19.41
N THR A 488 -8.57 7.99 20.25
CA THR A 488 -7.61 8.98 20.74
C THR A 488 -6.38 9.13 19.83
N THR A 489 -6.32 8.42 18.71
CA THR A 489 -5.16 8.39 17.79
C THR A 489 -5.48 9.05 16.45
N HIS A 490 -6.63 8.73 15.85
CA HIS A 490 -6.98 9.21 14.51
C HIS A 490 -7.68 10.57 14.55
N PHE A 491 -7.58 11.32 13.45
CA PHE A 491 -8.12 12.67 13.36
C PHE A 491 -9.44 12.73 12.59
N GLN A 492 -10.24 13.73 12.93
CA GLN A 492 -11.18 14.33 12.01
C GLN A 492 -10.43 15.29 11.08
N GLU A 493 -11.05 15.71 9.98
CA GLU A 493 -10.50 16.70 9.05
C GLU A 493 -9.97 17.96 9.76
N ALA A 494 -10.67 18.47 10.77
CA ALA A 494 -10.20 19.62 11.55
C ALA A 494 -8.86 19.35 12.27
N GLY A 495 -8.70 18.18 12.88
CA GLY A 495 -7.44 17.78 13.52
C GLY A 495 -6.32 17.54 12.52
N ALA A 496 -6.64 16.89 11.39
CA ALA A 496 -5.70 16.66 10.30
C ALA A 496 -5.13 17.98 9.75
N ASN A 497 -5.99 19.00 9.56
CA ASN A 497 -5.58 20.33 9.14
C ASN A 497 -4.68 21.04 10.17
N VAL A 498 -4.97 20.91 11.47
CA VAL A 498 -4.10 21.46 12.52
C VAL A 498 -2.71 20.82 12.46
N VAL A 499 -2.64 19.48 12.38
CA VAL A 499 -1.36 18.78 12.30
C VAL A 499 -0.61 19.12 11.01
N ALA A 500 -1.28 19.20 9.86
CA ALA A 500 -0.69 19.65 8.60
C ALA A 500 -0.05 21.05 8.74
N GLY A 501 -0.76 21.99 9.39
CA GLY A 501 -0.24 23.32 9.68
C GLY A 501 0.98 23.32 10.62
N LEU A 502 1.00 22.45 11.64
CA LEU A 502 2.15 22.27 12.52
C LEU A 502 3.37 21.73 11.76
N VAL A 503 3.19 20.74 10.88
CA VAL A 503 4.26 20.22 10.01
C VAL A 503 4.79 21.31 9.07
N ALA A 504 3.90 22.09 8.44
CA ALA A 504 4.30 23.22 7.59
C ALA A 504 5.10 24.27 8.36
N ASN A 505 4.68 24.63 9.57
CA ASN A 505 5.42 25.52 10.46
C ASN A 505 6.79 24.95 10.83
N GLY A 506 6.87 23.65 11.13
CA GLY A 506 8.13 22.96 11.39
C GLY A 506 9.08 23.04 10.19
N ILE A 507 8.59 22.83 8.96
CA ILE A 507 9.39 22.96 7.74
C ILE A 507 9.97 24.38 7.60
N ARG A 508 9.17 25.43 7.86
CA ARG A 508 9.66 26.83 7.79
C ARG A 508 10.83 27.08 8.74
N GLN A 509 10.86 26.39 9.87
CA GLN A 509 11.90 26.54 10.90
C GLN A 509 13.19 25.77 10.60
N GLN A 510 13.19 24.87 9.60
CA GLN A 510 14.38 24.09 9.22
C GLN A 510 15.21 24.84 8.18
N PRO A 511 16.46 25.25 8.49
CA PRO A 511 17.32 25.94 7.52
C PRO A 511 17.62 25.12 6.27
N ALA A 512 17.70 23.80 6.39
CA ALA A 512 17.94 22.91 5.25
C ALA A 512 16.73 22.80 4.30
N LEU A 513 15.51 23.18 4.73
CA LEU A 513 14.28 23.01 3.97
C LEU A 513 13.75 24.32 3.36
N GLN A 514 14.56 25.38 3.29
CA GLN A 514 14.13 26.69 2.78
C GLN A 514 13.59 26.63 1.35
N LYS A 515 14.11 25.72 0.51
CA LYS A 515 13.61 25.48 -0.85
C LYS A 515 12.12 25.06 -0.83
N VAL A 516 11.76 24.13 0.05
CA VAL A 516 10.37 23.66 0.20
C VAL A 516 9.52 24.72 0.89
N ALA A 517 10.06 25.37 1.93
CA ALA A 517 9.36 26.40 2.70
C ALA A 517 8.89 27.58 1.85
N ALA A 518 9.62 27.94 0.78
CA ALA A 518 9.26 29.02 -0.13
C ALA A 518 7.90 28.81 -0.85
N TYR A 519 7.46 27.56 -0.97
CA TYR A 519 6.17 27.21 -1.58
C TYR A 519 4.99 27.21 -0.60
N LEU A 520 5.25 27.26 0.71
CA LEU A 520 4.20 27.28 1.72
C LEU A 520 3.46 28.62 1.72
N ILE A 521 2.16 28.59 2.04
CA ILE A 521 1.34 29.80 2.21
C ILE A 521 1.90 30.65 3.37
N GLU A 522 1.90 31.98 3.25
CA GLU A 522 2.19 32.86 4.39
C GLU A 522 0.95 32.91 5.30
N LYS A 523 1.08 32.48 6.55
CA LYS A 523 -0.01 32.46 7.53
C LYS A 523 0.21 33.47 8.63
#